data_AF-A0A7Y8ET65-F1
#
_entry.id   AF-A0A7Y8ET65-F1
#
_cell.length_a   1.000
_cell.length_b   1.000
_cell.length_c   1.000
_cell.angle_alpha   90.00
_cell.angle_beta   90.00
_cell.angle_gamma   90.00
#
_symmetry.space_group_name_H-M   'P 1'
#
loop_
_entity.id
_entity.type
_entity.pdbx_description
1 polymer ?
#
loop_
_entity_poly.entity_id
_entity_poly.type
_entity_poly.pdbx_seq_one_letter_code
_entity_poly.pdbx_strand_id
1 'polypeptide(L)'
;MLLADECLKRFVLWLVSLPFLSAEVLEDSLQDLGGMDGIIENSYYISAYESLGRALVQENSFQSILEFFRVFKLELSVCPEHLYYFVESIVDWSLARGDQLEELISVAPENYKIFLHRRFSPR
;
A
#
# COMPACT_ATOMS: atom_id res chain seq x y z
N MET A 1 6.86 2.98 19.27
CA MET A 1 5.77 2.71 18.32
C MET A 1 5.23 4.06 17.90
N LEU A 2 5.20 4.37 16.60
CA LEU A 2 4.62 5.63 16.11
C LEU A 2 3.11 5.59 16.32
N LEU A 3 2.48 6.75 16.53
CA LEU A 3 1.01 6.86 16.50
C LEU A 3 0.50 6.62 15.06
N ALA A 4 -0.74 6.16 14.92
CA ALA A 4 -1.35 5.89 13.62
C ALA A 4 -1.28 7.12 12.69
N ASP A 5 -1.61 8.30 13.22
CA ASP A 5 -1.52 9.59 12.52
C ASP A 5 -0.11 9.90 12.02
N GLU A 6 0.89 9.68 12.88
CA GLU A 6 2.29 9.96 12.54
C GLU A 6 2.77 9.00 11.45
N CYS A 7 2.37 7.74 11.55
CA CYS A 7 2.71 6.76 10.52
C CYS A 7 2.06 7.10 9.18
N LEU A 8 0.77 7.44 9.17
CA LEU A 8 0.06 7.83 7.94
C LEU A 8 0.68 9.08 7.31
N LYS A 9 0.87 10.15 8.08
CA LYS A 9 1.45 11.41 7.58
C LYS A 9 2.84 11.18 6.98
N ARG A 10 3.70 10.46 7.70
CA ARG A 10 5.04 10.14 7.20
C ARG A 10 4.98 9.28 5.95
N PHE A 11 4.09 8.29 5.91
CA PHE A 11 3.93 7.40 4.76
C PHE A 11 3.43 8.14 3.52
N VAL A 12 2.43 8.99 3.66
CA VAL A 12 1.90 9.81 2.56
C VAL A 12 2.97 10.77 2.03
N LEU A 13 3.68 11.47 2.91
CA LEU A 13 4.78 12.35 2.51
C LEU A 13 5.89 11.59 1.77
N TRP A 14 6.22 10.39 2.24
CA TRP A 14 7.17 9.52 1.56
C TRP A 14 6.66 9.09 0.19
N LEU A 15 5.40 8.65 0.09
CA LEU A 15 4.82 8.17 -1.17
C LEU A 15 4.77 9.27 -2.24
N VAL A 16 4.42 10.51 -1.86
CA VAL A 16 4.45 11.69 -2.75
C VAL A 16 5.86 12.01 -3.27
N SER A 17 6.90 11.66 -2.51
CA SER A 17 8.30 11.89 -2.92
C SER A 17 8.81 10.88 -3.95
N LEU A 18 8.04 9.83 -4.25
CA LEU A 18 8.42 8.77 -5.18
C LEU A 18 7.76 8.97 -6.55
N PRO A 19 8.33 8.42 -7.64
CA PRO A 19 7.80 8.61 -8.98
C PRO A 19 6.62 7.70 -9.34
N PHE A 20 6.00 7.01 -8.37
CA PHE A 20 4.93 6.03 -8.65
C PHE A 20 3.53 6.62 -8.58
N LEU A 21 3.34 7.72 -7.87
CA LEU A 21 2.06 8.41 -7.75
C LEU A 21 2.29 9.92 -7.82
N SER A 22 1.47 10.61 -8.62
CA SER A 22 1.44 12.07 -8.57
C SER A 22 0.75 12.53 -7.29
N ALA A 23 1.04 13.76 -6.85
CA ALA A 23 0.35 14.36 -5.72
C ALA A 23 -1.18 14.43 -5.94
N GLU A 24 -1.61 14.73 -7.17
CA GLU A 24 -3.01 14.79 -7.57
C GLU A 24 -3.72 13.44 -7.41
N VAL A 25 -3.13 12.35 -7.95
CA VAL A 25 -3.72 11.01 -7.80
C VAL A 25 -3.79 10.61 -6.33
N LEU A 26 -2.77 10.94 -5.54
CA LEU A 26 -2.76 10.63 -4.12
C LEU A 26 -3.86 11.36 -3.37
N GLU A 27 -4.06 12.66 -3.65
CA GLU A 27 -5.12 13.46 -3.06
C GLU A 27 -6.50 12.91 -3.44
N ASP A 28 -6.73 12.63 -4.73
CA ASP A 28 -7.97 12.05 -5.24
C ASP A 28 -8.27 10.70 -4.57
N SER A 29 -7.25 9.88 -4.33
CA SER A 29 -7.39 8.56 -3.69
C SER A 29 -7.82 8.63 -2.22
N LEU A 30 -7.64 9.78 -1.57
CA LEU A 30 -8.03 10.00 -0.17
C LEU A 30 -9.29 10.87 -0.04
N GLN A 31 -9.76 11.46 -1.14
CA GLN A 31 -10.84 12.43 -1.13
C GLN A 31 -12.15 11.86 -0.60
N ASP A 32 -12.49 10.62 -0.97
CA ASP A 32 -13.70 9.92 -0.50
C ASP A 32 -13.69 9.65 1.02
N LEU A 33 -12.51 9.72 1.65
CA LEU A 33 -12.32 9.58 3.09
C LEU A 33 -12.26 10.93 3.82
N GLY A 34 -12.53 12.03 3.12
CA GLY A 34 -12.42 13.40 3.64
C GLY A 34 -11.00 13.94 3.65
N GLY A 35 -10.11 13.39 2.81
CA GLY A 35 -8.69 13.74 2.78
C GLY A 35 -7.97 13.38 4.08
N MET A 36 -6.77 13.91 4.27
CA MET A 36 -5.94 13.61 5.44
C MET A 36 -6.64 13.95 6.77
N ASP A 37 -7.35 15.08 6.83
CA ASP A 37 -8.04 15.51 8.05
C ASP A 37 -9.23 14.59 8.38
N GLY A 38 -10.04 14.24 7.39
CA GLY A 38 -11.16 13.31 7.56
C GLY A 38 -10.71 11.92 7.99
N ILE A 39 -9.59 11.44 7.45
CA ILE A 39 -9.01 10.14 7.83
C ILE A 39 -8.59 10.13 9.31
N ILE A 40 -7.94 11.19 9.77
CA ILE A 40 -7.47 11.31 11.15
C ILE A 40 -8.65 11.44 12.11
N GLU A 41 -9.59 12.34 11.81
CA GLU A 41 -10.76 12.60 12.66
C GLU A 41 -11.61 11.34 12.85
N ASN A 42 -11.79 10.56 11.79
CA ASN A 42 -12.65 9.36 11.79
C ASN A 42 -11.86 8.05 11.96
N SER A 43 -10.54 8.12 12.11
CA SER A 43 -9.65 6.96 12.24
C SER A 43 -9.75 5.96 11.08
N TYR A 44 -9.93 6.44 9.84
CA TYR A 44 -10.05 5.62 8.62
C TYR A 44 -8.69 5.16 8.06
N TYR A 45 -7.71 4.86 8.92
CA TYR A 45 -6.35 4.55 8.50
C TYR A 45 -6.26 3.33 7.58
N ILE A 46 -6.98 2.25 7.92
CA ILE A 46 -6.99 1.02 7.12
C ILE A 46 -7.48 1.32 5.70
N SER A 47 -8.65 1.96 5.59
CA SER A 47 -9.23 2.33 4.29
C SER A 47 -8.36 3.30 3.50
N ALA A 48 -7.62 4.19 4.18
CA ALA A 48 -6.65 5.06 3.53
C ALA A 48 -5.50 4.26 2.92
N TYR A 49 -4.90 3.34 3.66
CA TYR A 49 -3.83 2.47 3.14
C TYR A 49 -4.33 1.58 2.01
N GLU A 50 -5.54 1.04 2.11
CA GLU A 50 -6.15 0.25 1.04
C GLU A 50 -6.36 1.08 -0.23
N SER A 51 -6.87 2.31 -0.10
CA SER A 51 -7.11 3.21 -1.23
C SER A 51 -5.81 3.62 -1.91
N LEU A 52 -4.77 3.93 -1.14
CA LEU A 52 -3.43 4.22 -1.69
C LEU A 52 -2.82 3.01 -2.40
N GLY A 53 -2.99 1.79 -1.85
CA GLY A 53 -2.49 0.57 -2.47
C GLY A 53 -3.18 0.29 -3.80
N ARG A 54 -4.49 0.50 -3.86
CA ARG A 54 -5.30 0.43 -5.09
C ARG A 54 -4.80 1.43 -6.13
N ALA A 55 -4.62 2.68 -5.74
CA ALA A 55 -4.17 3.75 -6.63
C ALA A 55 -2.79 3.42 -7.22
N LEU A 56 -1.86 2.92 -6.40
CA LEU A 56 -0.55 2.48 -6.86
C LEU A 56 -0.68 1.44 -7.99
N VAL A 57 -1.52 0.42 -7.81
CA VAL A 57 -1.75 -0.61 -8.83
C VAL A 57 -2.38 0.00 -10.08
N GLN A 58 -3.38 0.86 -9.96
CA GLN A 58 -4.07 1.43 -11.12
C GLN A 58 -3.16 2.29 -12.00
N GLU A 59 -2.25 3.05 -11.40
CA GLU A 59 -1.34 3.96 -12.11
C GLU A 59 -0.08 3.30 -12.66
N ASN A 60 0.25 2.09 -12.20
CA ASN A 60 1.55 1.48 -12.48
C ASN A 60 1.45 0.11 -13.15
N SER A 61 2.39 -0.14 -14.05
CA SER A 61 2.57 -1.47 -14.64
C SER A 61 2.94 -2.51 -13.58
N PHE A 62 2.67 -3.80 -13.84
CA PHE A 62 3.08 -4.87 -12.94
C PHE A 62 4.59 -4.85 -12.64
N GLN A 63 5.43 -4.57 -13.65
CA GLN A 63 6.88 -4.47 -13.45
C GLN A 63 7.27 -3.31 -12.53
N SER A 64 6.59 -2.18 -12.65
CA SER A 64 6.78 -1.04 -11.73
C SER A 64 6.39 -1.39 -10.29
N ILE A 65 5.31 -2.16 -10.10
CA ILE A 65 4.88 -2.63 -8.77
C ILE A 65 5.91 -3.59 -8.16
N LEU A 66 6.44 -4.53 -8.96
CA LEU A 66 7.51 -5.42 -8.50
C LEU A 66 8.75 -4.65 -8.08
N GLU A 67 9.14 -3.64 -8.86
CA GLU A 67 10.27 -2.78 -8.55
C GLU A 67 10.03 -1.97 -7.28
N PHE A 68 8.84 -1.38 -7.12
CA PHE A 68 8.44 -0.68 -5.90
C PHE A 68 8.62 -1.57 -4.66
N PHE A 69 8.11 -2.80 -4.70
CA PHE A 69 8.32 -3.74 -3.59
C PHE A 69 9.77 -4.13 -3.38
N ARG A 70 10.57 -4.33 -4.44
CA ARG A 70 11.99 -4.69 -4.31
C ARG A 70 12.81 -3.57 -3.66
N VAL A 71 12.61 -2.33 -4.09
CA VAL A 71 13.39 -1.17 -3.65
C VAL A 71 13.02 -0.74 -2.24
N PHE A 72 11.72 -0.77 -1.89
CA PHE A 72 11.22 -0.13 -0.66
C PHE A 72 10.79 -1.10 0.44
N LYS A 73 11.36 -2.32 0.46
CA LYS A 73 11.01 -3.34 1.48
C LYS A 73 11.14 -2.85 2.91
N LEU A 74 12.20 -2.10 3.19
CA LEU A 74 12.52 -1.64 4.55
C LEU A 74 11.54 -0.55 5.00
N GLU A 75 11.24 0.40 4.12
CA GLU A 75 10.29 1.49 4.33
C GLU A 75 8.89 0.93 4.58
N LEU A 76 8.48 -0.06 3.79
CA LEU A 76 7.21 -0.78 3.95
C LEU A 76 7.14 -1.61 5.25
N SER A 77 8.27 -1.82 5.94
CA SER A 77 8.34 -2.57 7.20
C SER A 77 8.36 -1.67 8.44
N VAL A 78 8.37 -0.34 8.29
CA VAL A 78 8.53 0.61 9.42
C VAL A 78 7.34 0.60 10.39
N CYS A 79 6.11 0.51 9.87
CA CYS A 79 4.89 0.43 10.69
C CYS A 79 4.09 -0.81 10.30
N PRO A 80 4.51 -2.01 10.74
CA PRO A 80 4.00 -3.24 10.15
C PRO A 80 2.51 -3.47 10.33
N GLU A 81 1.95 -3.02 11.46
CA GLU A 81 0.53 -3.13 11.77
C GLU A 81 -0.38 -2.31 10.83
N HIS A 82 0.19 -1.28 10.20
CA HIS A 82 -0.55 -0.33 9.37
C HIS A 82 -0.26 -0.56 7.88
N LEU A 83 1.03 -0.66 7.52
CA LEU A 83 1.46 -0.82 6.13
C LEU A 83 1.17 -2.20 5.57
N TYR A 84 0.83 -3.18 6.41
CA TYR A 84 0.27 -4.44 5.94
C TYR A 84 -0.95 -4.22 5.03
N TYR A 85 -1.90 -3.34 5.40
CA TYR A 85 -3.11 -3.11 4.61
C TYR A 85 -2.82 -2.46 3.25
N PHE A 86 -1.79 -1.63 3.16
CA PHE A 86 -1.31 -1.08 1.88
C PHE A 86 -0.73 -2.19 1.00
N VAL A 87 0.14 -3.04 1.55
CA VAL A 87 0.75 -4.16 0.82
C VAL A 87 -0.29 -5.19 0.42
N GLU A 88 -1.21 -5.54 1.32
CA GLU A 88 -2.32 -6.46 1.06
C GLU A 88 -3.21 -5.95 -0.06
N SER A 89 -3.57 -4.66 -0.05
CA SER A 89 -4.35 -4.04 -1.11
C SER A 89 -3.64 -4.10 -2.47
N ILE A 90 -2.34 -3.83 -2.53
CA ILE A 90 -1.57 -3.96 -3.78
C ILE A 90 -1.66 -5.40 -4.31
N VAL A 91 -1.52 -6.40 -3.44
CA VAL A 91 -1.59 -7.81 -3.83
C VAL A 91 -2.99 -8.18 -4.33
N ASP A 92 -4.04 -7.75 -3.63
CA ASP A 92 -5.43 -8.01 -3.98
C ASP A 92 -5.79 -7.39 -5.35
N TRP A 93 -5.48 -6.10 -5.55
CA TRP A 93 -5.77 -5.41 -6.80
C TRP A 93 -4.92 -5.88 -7.97
N SER A 94 -3.66 -6.28 -7.73
CA SER A 94 -2.82 -6.90 -8.78
C SER A 94 -3.39 -8.26 -9.20
N LEU A 95 -3.84 -9.07 -8.23
CA LEU A 95 -4.50 -10.34 -8.52
C LEU A 95 -5.79 -10.14 -9.31
N ALA A 96 -6.63 -9.18 -8.92
CA ALA A 96 -7.85 -8.83 -9.65
C ALA A 96 -7.59 -8.33 -11.08
N ARG A 97 -6.44 -7.69 -11.31
CA ARG A 97 -5.95 -7.27 -12.64
C ARG A 97 -5.41 -8.44 -13.49
N GLY A 98 -5.20 -9.61 -12.89
CA GLY A 98 -4.66 -10.81 -13.56
C GLY A 98 -3.14 -10.93 -13.51
N ASP A 99 -2.48 -10.20 -12.61
CA ASP A 99 -1.03 -10.26 -12.44
C ASP A 99 -0.57 -11.55 -11.74
N GLN A 100 0.74 -11.85 -11.83
CA GLN A 100 1.32 -13.06 -11.26
C GLN A 100 1.52 -12.93 -9.74
N LEU A 101 0.57 -13.47 -8.98
CA LEU A 101 0.53 -13.44 -7.52
C LEU A 101 1.84 -13.93 -6.87
N GLU A 102 2.37 -15.08 -7.31
CA GLU A 102 3.57 -15.68 -6.70
C GLU A 102 4.80 -14.79 -6.86
N GLU A 103 4.97 -14.16 -8.02
CA GLU A 103 6.08 -13.22 -8.23
C GLU A 103 5.94 -12.01 -7.29
N LEU A 104 4.72 -11.49 -7.15
CA LEU A 104 4.43 -10.34 -6.30
C LEU A 104 4.69 -10.63 -4.82
N ILE A 105 4.22 -11.78 -4.30
CA ILE A 105 4.47 -12.18 -2.91
C ILE A 105 5.97 -12.45 -2.69
N SER A 106 6.67 -13.03 -3.66
CA SER A 106 8.12 -13.30 -3.52
C SER A 106 8.95 -12.03 -3.30
N VAL A 107 8.49 -10.90 -3.84
CA VAL A 107 9.16 -9.59 -3.71
C VAL A 107 8.57 -8.71 -2.62
N ALA A 108 7.48 -9.09 -1.97
CA ALA A 108 6.90 -8.35 -0.85
C ALA A 108 7.85 -8.30 0.38
N PRO A 109 7.61 -7.38 1.34
CA PRO A 109 8.34 -7.36 2.61
C PRO A 109 8.23 -8.68 3.38
N GLU A 110 9.34 -9.14 3.96
CA GLU A 110 9.48 -10.49 4.52
C GLU A 110 8.50 -10.78 5.66
N ASN A 111 8.24 -9.77 6.49
CA ASN A 111 7.29 -9.84 7.60
C ASN A 111 5.84 -10.07 7.16
N TYR A 112 5.49 -9.79 5.90
CA TYR A 112 4.14 -9.97 5.38
C TYR A 112 3.96 -11.26 4.58
N LYS A 113 5.02 -11.84 4.02
CA LYS A 113 4.91 -12.99 3.09
C LYS A 113 4.10 -14.16 3.63
N ILE A 114 4.31 -14.54 4.90
CA ILE A 114 3.56 -15.65 5.52
C ILE A 114 2.05 -15.34 5.54
N PHE A 115 1.67 -14.11 5.85
CA PHE A 115 0.27 -13.68 5.89
C PHE A 115 -0.32 -13.60 4.48
N LEU A 116 0.41 -13.02 3.54
CA LEU A 116 0.02 -12.92 2.13
C LEU A 116 -0.20 -14.30 1.51
N HIS A 117 0.73 -15.24 1.69
CA HIS A 117 0.55 -16.62 1.24
C HIS A 117 -0.69 -17.26 1.86
N ARG A 118 -0.88 -17.17 3.18
CA ARG A 118 -2.06 -17.75 3.84
C ARG A 118 -3.38 -17.16 3.32
N ARG A 119 -3.41 -15.87 2.99
CA ARG A 119 -4.60 -15.18 2.51
C ARG A 119 -4.92 -15.51 1.06
N PHE A 120 -3.91 -15.50 0.20
CA PHE A 120 -4.09 -15.57 -1.25
C PHE A 120 -3.75 -16.92 -1.88
N SER A 121 -3.26 -17.90 -1.10
CA SER A 121 -3.08 -19.26 -1.61
C SER A 121 -4.43 -19.85 -2.06
N PRO A 122 -4.51 -20.43 -3.27
CA PRO A 122 -5.70 -21.12 -3.72
C PRO A 122 -6.02 -22.28 -2.77
N ARG A 123 -7.27 -22.37 -2.33
CA ARG A 123 -7.79 -23.53 -1.59
C ARG A 123 -8.03 -24.71 -2.53
#